data_AF-A0A3P9LUK4-F1
#
_entry.id   AF-A0A3P9LUK4-F1
#
_cell.length_a   1.000
_cell.length_b   1.000
_cell.length_c   1.000
_cell.angle_alpha   90.00
_cell.angle_beta   90.00
_cell.angle_gamma   90.00
#
_symmetry.space_group_name_H-M   'P 1'
#
loop_
_entity.id
_entity.type
_entity.pdbx_description
1 polymer ?
#
loop_
_entity_poly.entity_id
_entity_poly.type
_entity_poly.pdbx_seq_one_letter_code
_entity_poly.pdbx_strand_id
1 'polypeptide(L)'
;MPPRPSSGELWGLHLMPPRILVDCLLPNGMILTLECLREATLITIKHELFKEARKYPLHHLLQEETCYIFVSVTQEAEREEFYDETRRLCDLRLFQPFLKVIEPVGNREEKILNREIGFAIGMPVCEFDLVKDFEVQDFRRNILNVCKDAVELRDANGPHSRALYVYPPNVESSQELPKHIYSKLDKGWVTGQIIVVIWVIVSPNNDKQKYTLKINHDCVPEQVIAEAIRKKTRSMLLSPEQLKMCVQEYQGKYILKVCGCDEYLLEKYPISQYKVKRSATMA
;
A
#
# COMPACT_ATOMS: atom_id res chain seq x y z
N MET A 1 7.27 23.03 -15.84
CA MET A 1 6.31 24.16 -16.00
C MET A 1 5.80 24.61 -14.62
N PRO A 2 4.97 25.67 -14.45
CA PRO A 2 4.37 25.93 -13.13
C PRO A 2 3.53 24.72 -12.69
N PRO A 3 3.53 24.40 -11.37
CA PRO A 3 2.70 23.33 -10.83
C PRO A 3 1.21 23.61 -11.09
N ARG A 4 0.39 22.57 -10.90
CA ARG A 4 -1.05 22.62 -11.14
C ARG A 4 -1.68 23.94 -10.67
N PRO A 5 -2.36 24.68 -11.56
CA PRO A 5 -3.04 25.93 -11.19
C PRO A 5 -4.26 25.71 -10.29
N SER A 6 -4.91 24.54 -10.33
CA SER A 6 -5.99 24.16 -9.41
C SER A 6 -6.18 22.63 -9.32
N SER A 7 -7.02 22.16 -8.41
CA SER A 7 -7.36 20.73 -8.23
C SER A 7 -8.62 20.28 -8.98
N GLY A 8 -9.06 21.01 -10.01
CA GLY A 8 -10.31 20.72 -10.72
C GLY A 8 -10.28 19.46 -11.58
N GLU A 9 -11.45 18.90 -11.88
CA GLU A 9 -11.60 17.75 -12.79
C GLU A 9 -11.28 18.14 -14.26
N LEU A 10 -11.55 19.39 -14.65
CA LEU A 10 -11.24 19.96 -15.97
C LEU A 10 -10.65 21.37 -15.81
N TRP A 11 -9.84 21.84 -16.77
CA TRP A 11 -9.35 23.22 -16.76
C TRP A 11 -10.52 24.22 -16.71
N GLY A 12 -10.49 25.13 -15.73
CA GLY A 12 -11.55 26.13 -15.51
C GLY A 12 -12.84 25.59 -14.88
N LEU A 13 -12.95 24.28 -14.60
CA LEU A 13 -14.11 23.68 -13.93
C LEU A 13 -13.66 22.75 -12.80
N HIS A 14 -14.01 23.12 -11.56
CA HIS A 14 -13.69 22.28 -10.40
C HIS A 14 -14.33 20.89 -10.46
N LEU A 15 -15.55 20.80 -10.98
CA LEU A 15 -16.31 19.57 -11.11
C LEU A 15 -16.91 19.50 -12.52
N MET A 16 -16.73 18.38 -13.21
CA MET A 16 -17.43 18.13 -14.46
C MET A 16 -18.94 17.97 -14.19
N PRO A 17 -19.82 18.38 -15.12
CA PRO A 17 -21.24 18.05 -15.04
C PRO A 17 -21.45 16.52 -15.04
N PRO A 18 -22.59 16.01 -14.52
CA PRO A 18 -22.86 14.56 -14.49
C PRO A 18 -22.78 13.89 -15.87
N ARG A 19 -23.15 14.60 -16.93
CA ARG A 19 -22.99 14.19 -18.33
C ARG A 19 -22.21 15.27 -19.08
N ILE A 20 -21.22 14.88 -19.86
CA ILE A 20 -20.35 15.77 -20.61
C ILE A 20 -20.13 15.22 -22.02
N LEU A 21 -20.07 16.12 -23.01
CA LEU A 21 -19.69 15.77 -24.37
C LEU A 21 -18.16 15.70 -24.46
N VAL A 22 -17.67 14.57 -24.97
CA VAL A 22 -16.24 14.31 -25.15
C VAL A 22 -15.96 14.11 -26.62
N ASP A 23 -15.06 14.90 -27.18
CA ASP A 23 -14.63 14.73 -28.57
C ASP A 23 -13.60 13.60 -28.68
N CYS A 24 -13.97 12.55 -29.41
CA CYS A 24 -13.16 11.37 -29.62
C CYS A 24 -12.51 11.41 -31.01
N LEU A 25 -11.17 11.51 -31.04
CA LEU A 25 -10.37 11.56 -32.27
C LEU A 25 -9.92 10.13 -32.63
N LEU A 26 -10.53 9.54 -33.67
CA LEU A 26 -10.25 8.18 -34.13
C LEU A 26 -8.99 8.10 -35.01
N PRO A 27 -8.31 6.93 -35.08
CA PRO A 27 -7.08 6.76 -35.85
C PRO A 27 -7.30 6.86 -37.37
N ASN A 28 -8.53 6.66 -37.84
CA ASN A 28 -8.93 6.84 -39.24
C ASN A 28 -9.19 8.32 -39.63
N GLY A 29 -8.91 9.27 -38.74
CA GLY A 29 -9.06 10.71 -38.98
C GLY A 29 -10.45 11.28 -38.67
N MET A 30 -11.39 10.45 -38.20
CA MET A 30 -12.74 10.88 -37.84
C MET A 30 -12.79 11.51 -36.43
N ILE A 31 -13.68 12.48 -36.25
CA ILE A 31 -14.01 13.07 -34.94
C ILE A 31 -15.45 12.69 -34.60
N LEU A 32 -15.65 12.10 -33.42
CA LEU A 32 -16.96 11.71 -32.90
C LEU A 32 -17.17 12.38 -31.54
N THR A 33 -18.28 13.10 -31.36
CA THR A 33 -18.65 13.63 -30.05
C THR A 33 -19.51 12.61 -29.32
N LEU A 34 -19.02 12.09 -28.20
CA LEU A 34 -19.72 11.09 -27.37
C LEU A 34 -20.19 11.74 -26.06
N GLU A 35 -21.46 11.52 -25.69
CA GLU A 35 -21.96 11.93 -24.38
C GLU A 35 -21.59 10.89 -23.32
N CYS A 36 -20.77 11.27 -22.35
CA CYS A 36 -20.27 10.39 -21.30
C CYS A 36 -20.77 10.81 -19.92
N LEU A 37 -20.97 9.85 -19.02
CA LEU A 37 -21.06 10.14 -17.59
C LEU A 37 -19.68 10.54 -17.07
N ARG A 38 -19.60 11.51 -16.16
CA ARG A 38 -18.29 11.92 -15.61
C ARG A 38 -17.58 10.80 -14.84
N GLU A 39 -18.34 9.87 -14.24
CA GLU A 39 -17.81 8.71 -13.52
C GLU A 39 -17.54 7.50 -14.41
N ALA A 40 -17.84 7.56 -15.71
CA ALA A 40 -17.61 6.45 -16.62
C ALA A 40 -16.11 6.13 -16.71
N THR A 41 -15.78 4.84 -16.69
CA THR A 41 -14.41 4.38 -16.89
C THR A 41 -14.01 4.49 -18.35
N LEU A 42 -12.71 4.58 -18.62
CA LEU A 42 -12.20 4.59 -19.99
C LEU A 42 -12.55 3.30 -20.74
N ILE A 43 -12.63 2.15 -20.06
CA ILE A 43 -13.16 0.90 -20.65
C ILE A 43 -14.57 1.11 -21.21
N THR A 44 -15.47 1.68 -20.39
CA THR A 44 -16.86 1.93 -20.80
C THR A 44 -16.94 2.95 -21.94
N ILE A 45 -16.17 4.04 -21.85
CA ILE A 45 -16.13 5.08 -22.88
C ILE A 45 -15.61 4.50 -24.20
N LYS A 46 -14.54 3.69 -24.17
CA LYS A 46 -13.98 3.05 -25.36
C LYS A 46 -14.98 2.11 -26.02
N HIS A 47 -15.66 1.29 -25.22
CA HIS A 47 -16.65 0.36 -25.72
C HIS A 47 -17.80 1.07 -26.45
N GLU A 48 -18.39 2.10 -25.84
CA GLU A 48 -19.45 2.89 -26.48
C GLU A 48 -18.93 3.67 -27.69
N LEU A 49 -17.70 4.20 -27.65
CA LEU A 49 -17.07 4.87 -28.79
C LEU A 49 -16.93 3.94 -30.00
N PHE A 50 -16.40 2.72 -29.83
CA PHE A 50 -16.20 1.79 -30.93
C PHE A 50 -17.52 1.22 -31.47
N LYS A 51 -18.55 1.14 -30.63
CA LYS A 51 -19.92 0.84 -31.05
C LYS A 51 -20.52 1.97 -31.88
N GLU A 52 -20.34 3.22 -31.45
CA GLU A 52 -20.82 4.40 -32.18
C GLU A 52 -20.07 4.62 -33.49
N ALA A 53 -18.77 4.34 -33.52
CA ALA A 53 -17.90 4.47 -34.70
C ALA A 53 -18.36 3.64 -35.90
N ARG A 54 -19.12 2.55 -35.69
CA ARG A 54 -19.71 1.74 -36.77
C ARG A 54 -20.71 2.52 -37.63
N LYS A 55 -21.27 3.61 -37.11
CA LYS A 55 -22.20 4.49 -37.83
C LYS A 55 -21.50 5.55 -38.69
N TYR A 56 -20.18 5.67 -38.57
CA TYR A 56 -19.39 6.70 -39.23
C TYR A 56 -18.62 6.13 -40.45
N PRO A 57 -18.29 6.96 -41.45
CA PRO A 57 -17.43 6.56 -42.56
C PRO A 57 -16.09 5.98 -42.09
N LEU A 58 -15.48 5.17 -42.96
CA LEU A 58 -14.15 4.58 -42.73
C LEU A 58 -14.04 3.69 -41.48
N HIS A 59 -15.16 3.19 -40.94
CA HIS A 59 -15.13 2.28 -39.78
C HIS A 59 -14.34 0.99 -40.06
N HIS A 60 -14.29 0.54 -41.31
CA HIS A 60 -13.57 -0.66 -41.73
C HIS A 60 -12.03 -0.53 -41.62
N LEU A 61 -11.52 0.70 -41.42
CA LEU A 61 -10.09 0.96 -41.17
C LEU A 61 -9.73 0.84 -39.68
N LEU A 62 -10.72 0.70 -38.79
CA LEU A 62 -10.49 0.50 -37.36
C LEU A 62 -10.24 -0.98 -37.07
N GLN A 63 -9.23 -1.27 -36.25
CA GLN A 63 -9.02 -2.58 -35.66
C GLN A 63 -9.98 -2.80 -34.47
N GLU A 64 -9.80 -3.90 -33.74
CA GLU A 64 -10.53 -4.14 -32.50
C GLU A 64 -10.19 -3.09 -31.43
N GLU A 65 -11.16 -2.79 -30.54
CA GLU A 65 -10.99 -1.79 -29.48
C GLU A 65 -9.84 -2.11 -28.50
N THR A 66 -9.46 -3.39 -28.41
CA THR A 66 -8.34 -3.92 -27.60
C THR A 66 -6.98 -3.50 -28.14
N CYS A 67 -6.87 -3.17 -29.42
CA CYS A 67 -5.64 -2.71 -30.07
C CYS A 67 -5.30 -1.25 -29.76
N TYR A 68 -6.19 -0.53 -29.08
CA TYR A 68 -6.07 0.90 -28.86
C TYR A 68 -6.10 1.29 -27.39
N ILE A 69 -5.48 2.43 -27.11
CA ILE A 69 -5.57 3.17 -25.85
C ILE A 69 -6.01 4.61 -26.14
N PHE A 70 -6.42 5.32 -25.09
CA PHE A 70 -6.65 6.75 -25.17
C PHE A 70 -5.39 7.56 -24.85
N VAL A 71 -5.29 8.72 -25.47
CA VAL A 71 -4.31 9.77 -25.14
C VAL A 71 -5.03 11.12 -25.13
N SER A 72 -4.68 12.00 -24.19
CA SER A 72 -5.21 13.37 -24.16
C SER A 72 -4.19 14.34 -23.57
N VAL A 73 -4.56 15.61 -23.48
CA VAL A 73 -3.76 16.65 -22.84
C VAL A 73 -4.30 16.92 -21.43
N THR A 74 -3.43 16.86 -20.43
CA THR A 74 -3.76 17.11 -19.03
C THR A 74 -3.62 18.59 -18.67
N GLN A 75 -4.14 18.97 -17.50
CA GLN A 75 -3.95 20.31 -16.93
C GLN A 75 -2.49 20.66 -16.63
N GLU A 76 -1.58 19.67 -16.62
CA GLU A 76 -0.13 19.86 -16.50
C GLU A 76 0.53 20.15 -17.86
N ALA A 77 -0.28 20.39 -18.91
CA ALA A 77 0.14 20.62 -20.29
C ALA A 77 0.90 19.45 -20.91
N GLU A 78 0.60 18.23 -20.46
CA GLU A 78 1.24 17.01 -20.94
C GLU A 78 0.32 16.14 -21.78
N ARG A 79 0.92 15.47 -22.76
CA ARG A 79 0.25 14.41 -23.52
C ARG A 79 0.31 13.09 -22.74
N GLU A 80 -0.74 12.79 -21.98
CA GLU A 80 -0.84 11.57 -21.17
C GLU A 80 -1.49 10.44 -21.97
N GLU A 81 -0.83 9.29 -22.01
CA GLU A 81 -1.37 8.03 -22.53
C GLU A 81 -2.00 7.20 -21.40
N PHE A 82 -3.28 6.85 -21.55
CA PHE A 82 -4.07 6.21 -20.51
C PHE A 82 -4.07 4.68 -20.63
N TYR A 83 -3.04 4.03 -20.07
CA TYR A 83 -2.90 2.57 -20.04
C TYR A 83 -3.77 1.86 -19.00
N ASP A 84 -4.09 2.56 -17.91
CA ASP A 84 -5.04 2.12 -16.90
C ASP A 84 -6.44 2.63 -17.27
N GLU A 85 -7.16 1.79 -18.00
CA GLU A 85 -8.50 2.11 -18.48
C GLU A 85 -9.59 1.93 -17.40
N THR A 86 -9.23 1.47 -16.19
CA THR A 86 -10.16 1.38 -15.07
C THR A 86 -10.48 2.76 -14.46
N ARG A 87 -9.65 3.77 -14.77
CA ARG A 87 -9.85 5.15 -14.34
C ARG A 87 -11.12 5.76 -14.91
N ARG A 88 -11.73 6.64 -14.13
CA ARG A 88 -12.90 7.42 -14.50
C ARG A 88 -12.49 8.69 -15.24
N LEU A 89 -13.37 9.19 -16.11
CA LEU A 89 -13.16 10.41 -16.89
C LEU A 89 -12.84 11.63 -16.01
N CYS A 90 -13.57 11.82 -14.90
CA CYS A 90 -13.33 12.91 -13.95
C CYS A 90 -11.94 12.86 -13.28
N ASP A 91 -11.33 11.68 -13.19
CA ASP A 91 -10.04 11.47 -12.53
C ASP A 91 -8.84 11.70 -13.47
N LEU A 92 -9.10 12.00 -14.75
CA LEU A 92 -8.07 12.16 -15.79
C LEU A 92 -7.40 13.53 -15.80
N ARG A 93 -7.99 14.53 -15.10
CA ARG A 93 -7.47 15.91 -15.05
C ARG A 93 -7.23 16.48 -16.45
N LEU A 94 -8.21 16.31 -17.33
CA LEU A 94 -8.10 16.77 -18.71
C LEU A 94 -8.01 18.29 -18.76
N PHE A 95 -7.25 18.81 -19.73
CA PHE A 95 -7.26 20.23 -20.07
C PHE A 95 -8.53 20.60 -20.84
N GLN A 96 -8.95 19.74 -21.77
CA GLN A 96 -10.18 19.87 -22.56
C GLN A 96 -10.85 18.49 -22.65
N PRO A 97 -12.19 18.42 -22.78
CA PRO A 97 -12.92 17.16 -22.78
C PRO A 97 -12.79 16.48 -24.16
N PHE A 98 -11.60 15.98 -24.48
CA PHE A 98 -11.35 15.21 -25.68
C PHE A 98 -10.44 14.00 -25.37
N LEU A 99 -10.58 12.95 -26.15
CA LEU A 99 -9.75 11.75 -26.09
C LEU A 99 -9.34 11.35 -27.50
N LYS A 100 -8.05 11.14 -27.73
CA LYS A 100 -7.54 10.60 -28.99
C LYS A 100 -7.28 9.11 -28.85
N VAL A 101 -7.70 8.32 -29.83
CA VAL A 101 -7.46 6.89 -29.91
C VAL A 101 -6.15 6.65 -30.66
N ILE A 102 -5.22 5.91 -30.05
CA ILE A 102 -3.93 5.55 -30.63
C ILE A 102 -3.60 4.09 -30.36
N GLU A 103 -2.73 3.50 -31.21
CA GLU A 103 -2.09 2.24 -30.88
C GLU A 103 -1.02 2.49 -29.79
N PRO A 104 -0.93 1.64 -28.75
CA PRO A 104 0.04 1.80 -27.68
C PRO A 104 1.47 1.62 -28.19
N VAL A 105 2.36 2.55 -27.84
CA VAL A 105 3.79 2.50 -28.21
C VAL A 105 4.65 2.34 -26.97
N GLY A 106 5.60 1.40 -26.98
CA GLY A 106 6.54 1.20 -25.88
C GLY A 106 6.06 0.26 -24.78
N ASN A 107 6.76 0.24 -23.63
CA ASN A 107 6.47 -0.67 -22.52
C ASN A 107 5.29 -0.17 -21.66
N ARG A 108 4.23 -0.97 -21.57
CA ARG A 108 3.02 -0.65 -20.79
C ARG A 108 3.28 -0.54 -19.29
N GLU A 109 4.02 -1.48 -18.71
CA GLU A 109 4.26 -1.53 -17.26
C GLU A 109 5.08 -0.32 -16.81
N GLU A 110 6.12 0.02 -17.57
CA GLU A 110 6.96 1.19 -17.33
C GLU A 110 6.17 2.49 -17.36
N LYS A 111 5.28 2.66 -18.36
CA LYS A 111 4.46 3.87 -18.47
C LYS A 111 3.42 4.01 -17.36
N ILE A 112 2.84 2.91 -16.90
CA ILE A 112 1.95 2.92 -15.72
C ILE A 112 2.74 3.34 -14.49
N LEU A 113 3.91 2.75 -14.25
CA LEU A 113 4.75 3.05 -13.10
C LEU A 113 5.25 4.51 -13.10
N ASN A 114 5.74 5.02 -14.23
CA ASN A 114 6.20 6.41 -14.36
C ASN A 114 5.09 7.41 -14.04
N ARG A 115 3.85 7.08 -14.39
CA ARG A 115 2.69 7.90 -14.09
C ARG A 115 2.32 7.89 -12.60
N GLU A 116 2.35 6.72 -11.95
CA GLU A 116 2.14 6.63 -10.50
C GLU A 116 3.19 7.41 -9.71
N ILE A 117 4.47 7.29 -10.12
CA ILE A 117 5.58 8.06 -9.57
C ILE A 117 5.35 9.56 -9.78
N GLY A 118 5.04 9.98 -11.01
CA GLY A 118 4.84 11.39 -11.33
C GLY A 118 3.67 12.00 -10.56
N PHE A 119 2.59 11.23 -10.36
CA PHE A 119 1.45 11.64 -9.54
C PHE A 119 1.85 11.86 -8.07
N ALA A 120 2.63 10.95 -7.49
CA ALA A 120 3.09 11.03 -6.11
C ALA A 120 4.05 12.21 -5.88
N ILE A 121 4.92 12.49 -6.85
CA ILE A 121 5.83 13.64 -6.85
C ILE A 121 5.07 14.95 -7.12
N GLY A 122 3.97 14.89 -7.87
CA GLY A 122 3.25 16.05 -8.37
C GLY A 122 3.89 16.69 -9.60
N MET A 123 4.81 15.97 -10.25
CA MET A 123 5.52 16.38 -11.47
C MET A 123 5.77 15.15 -12.34
N PRO A 124 5.51 15.22 -13.64
CA PRO A 124 5.73 14.10 -14.55
C PRO A 124 7.19 13.65 -14.65
N VAL A 125 7.42 12.34 -14.75
CA VAL A 125 8.77 11.77 -14.78
C VAL A 125 9.54 12.17 -16.05
N CYS A 126 8.85 12.35 -17.17
CA CYS A 126 9.45 12.75 -18.44
C CYS A 126 10.04 14.17 -18.41
N GLU A 127 9.62 15.06 -17.50
CA GLU A 127 10.29 16.36 -17.31
C GLU A 127 11.76 16.16 -16.93
N PHE A 128 12.10 15.13 -16.15
CA PHE A 128 13.49 14.80 -15.79
C PHE A 128 14.30 14.26 -16.96
N ASP A 129 13.66 13.65 -17.96
CA ASP A 129 14.34 13.14 -19.16
C ASP A 129 14.81 14.27 -20.08
N LEU A 130 14.14 15.42 -20.02
CA LEU A 130 14.47 16.61 -20.81
C LEU A 130 15.58 17.48 -20.20
N VAL A 131 15.97 17.20 -18.94
CA VAL A 131 17.02 17.97 -18.23
C VAL A 131 18.39 17.68 -18.84
N LYS A 132 19.04 18.72 -19.37
CA LYS A 132 20.37 18.61 -20.01
C LYS A 132 21.54 18.58 -19.04
N ASP A 133 21.30 18.85 -17.76
CA ASP A 133 22.34 18.84 -16.73
C ASP A 133 22.86 17.42 -16.51
N PHE A 134 24.17 17.24 -16.67
CA PHE A 134 24.84 15.96 -16.50
C PHE A 134 24.79 15.46 -15.05
N GLU A 135 24.87 16.35 -14.06
CA GLU A 135 24.79 15.97 -12.66
C GLU A 135 23.43 15.33 -12.33
N VAL A 136 22.35 15.89 -12.90
CA VAL A 136 20.99 15.35 -12.74
C VAL A 136 20.89 13.96 -13.36
N GLN A 137 21.40 13.77 -14.59
CA GLN A 137 21.33 12.47 -15.25
C GLN A 137 22.23 11.42 -14.59
N ASP A 138 23.41 11.81 -14.09
CA ASP A 138 24.29 10.92 -13.33
C ASP A 138 23.66 10.53 -11.99
N PHE A 139 23.06 11.47 -11.25
CA PHE A 139 22.34 11.17 -10.02
C PHE A 139 21.23 10.14 -10.25
N ARG A 140 20.39 10.34 -11.27
CA ARG A 140 19.28 9.43 -11.61
C ARG A 140 19.76 8.01 -11.90
N ARG A 141 20.91 7.84 -12.54
CA ARG A 141 21.52 6.51 -12.77
C ARG A 141 22.12 5.93 -11.50
N ASN A 142 22.91 6.72 -10.78
CA ASN A 142 23.74 6.24 -9.68
C ASN A 142 22.91 5.90 -8.43
N ILE A 143 21.82 6.62 -8.17
CA ILE A 143 20.96 6.39 -7.01
C ILE A 143 20.24 5.03 -7.05
N LEU A 144 20.08 4.44 -8.25
CA LEU A 144 19.47 3.12 -8.41
C LEU A 144 20.25 2.01 -7.71
N ASN A 145 21.57 2.20 -7.49
CA ASN A 145 22.35 1.26 -6.69
C ASN A 145 21.84 1.20 -5.24
N VAL A 146 21.55 2.36 -4.64
CA VAL A 146 20.97 2.42 -3.28
C VAL A 146 19.58 1.78 -3.24
N CYS A 147 18.76 2.01 -4.28
CA CYS A 147 17.44 1.38 -4.39
C CYS A 147 17.54 -0.14 -4.49
N LYS A 148 18.49 -0.65 -5.29
CA LYS A 148 18.75 -2.07 -5.44
C LYS A 148 19.19 -2.69 -4.12
N ASP A 149 20.18 -2.11 -3.45
CA ASP A 149 20.69 -2.60 -2.16
C ASP A 149 19.56 -2.65 -1.11
N ALA A 150 18.69 -1.65 -1.07
CA ALA A 150 17.55 -1.61 -0.16
C ALA A 150 16.50 -2.71 -0.47
N VAL A 151 16.22 -2.98 -1.75
CA VAL A 151 15.31 -4.06 -2.15
C VAL A 151 15.90 -5.43 -1.83
N GLU A 152 17.19 -5.63 -2.10
CA GLU A 152 17.90 -6.88 -1.77
C GLU A 152 17.92 -7.13 -0.25
N LEU A 153 18.19 -6.10 0.56
CA LEU A 153 18.13 -6.21 2.02
C LEU A 153 16.72 -6.57 2.51
N ARG A 154 15.69 -5.99 1.91
CA ARG A 154 14.29 -6.30 2.25
C ARG A 154 13.91 -7.74 1.90
N ASP A 155 14.52 -8.33 0.89
CA ASP A 155 14.22 -9.68 0.42
C ASP A 155 15.14 -10.77 1.00
N ALA A 156 16.22 -10.38 1.68
CA ALA A 156 17.27 -11.27 2.19
C ALA A 156 16.76 -12.40 3.11
N ASN A 157 15.71 -12.16 3.89
CA ASN A 157 15.14 -13.14 4.82
C ASN A 157 13.68 -13.49 4.51
N GLY A 158 13.32 -13.39 3.22
CA GLY A 158 12.01 -13.78 2.70
C GLY A 158 10.85 -13.00 3.34
N PRO A 159 9.74 -13.67 3.70
CA PRO A 159 8.58 -12.99 4.26
C PRO A 159 8.84 -12.23 5.56
N HIS A 160 9.82 -12.69 6.37
CA HIS A 160 10.12 -12.06 7.65
C HIS A 160 10.76 -10.67 7.48
N SER A 161 11.79 -10.55 6.62
CA SER A 161 12.42 -9.25 6.35
C SER A 161 11.45 -8.29 5.64
N ARG A 162 10.59 -8.80 4.76
CA ARG A 162 9.50 -8.02 4.15
C ARG A 162 8.51 -7.51 5.20
N ALA A 163 8.13 -8.34 6.17
CA ALA A 163 7.26 -7.94 7.26
C ALA A 163 7.92 -6.88 8.16
N LEU A 164 9.22 -6.97 8.42
CA LEU A 164 9.98 -5.95 9.18
C LEU A 164 10.06 -4.61 8.44
N TYR A 165 10.13 -4.61 7.11
CA TYR A 165 10.08 -3.39 6.32
C TYR A 165 8.72 -2.69 6.41
N VAL A 166 7.62 -3.45 6.32
CA VAL A 166 6.25 -2.88 6.38
C VAL A 166 5.85 -2.52 7.81
N TYR A 167 6.22 -3.36 8.79
CA TYR A 167 5.84 -3.25 10.20
C TYR A 167 7.07 -3.28 11.11
N PRO A 168 7.95 -2.27 11.06
CA PRO A 168 9.14 -2.23 11.90
C PRO A 168 8.76 -2.19 13.39
N PRO A 169 9.48 -2.89 14.28
CA PRO A 169 9.23 -2.86 15.72
C PRO A 169 9.28 -1.43 16.29
N ASN A 170 8.16 -0.94 16.82
CA ASN A 170 8.08 0.37 17.47
C ASN A 170 8.61 0.29 18.92
N VAL A 171 9.93 0.37 19.05
CA VAL A 171 10.65 0.18 20.31
C VAL A 171 11.33 1.46 20.79
N GLU A 172 11.57 1.52 22.09
CA GLU A 172 12.35 2.57 22.74
C GLU A 172 13.85 2.33 22.57
N SER A 173 14.64 3.40 22.63
CA SER A 173 16.09 3.33 22.41
C SER A 173 16.84 2.48 23.45
N SER A 174 16.30 2.35 24.68
CA SER A 174 16.91 1.56 25.76
C SER A 174 15.96 0.51 26.32
N GLN A 175 16.52 -0.67 26.59
CA GLN A 175 15.85 -1.75 27.31
C GLN A 175 15.63 -1.43 28.79
N GLU A 176 16.52 -0.62 29.38
CA GLU A 176 16.45 -0.28 30.80
C GLU A 176 15.19 0.53 31.11
N LEU A 177 14.47 0.10 32.14
CA LEU A 177 13.33 0.85 32.65
C LEU A 177 13.79 1.90 33.67
N PRO A 178 13.38 3.16 33.50
CA PRO A 178 13.55 4.16 34.55
C PRO A 178 12.99 3.66 35.90
N LYS A 179 13.69 3.97 37.00
CA LYS A 179 13.33 3.50 38.35
C LYS A 179 11.86 3.74 38.71
N HIS A 180 11.31 4.89 38.31
CA HIS A 180 9.92 5.24 38.58
C HIS A 180 8.93 4.32 37.83
N ILE A 181 9.22 3.91 36.59
CA ILE A 181 8.41 2.94 35.84
C ILE A 181 8.58 1.54 36.42
N TYR A 182 9.82 1.12 36.69
CA TYR A 182 10.08 -0.19 37.31
C TYR A 182 9.35 -0.34 38.65
N SER A 183 9.28 0.74 39.44
CA SER A 183 8.61 0.74 40.73
C SER A 183 7.08 0.55 40.66
N LYS A 184 6.47 0.77 39.49
CA LYS A 184 5.04 0.52 39.21
C LYS A 184 4.76 -0.95 38.84
N LEU A 185 5.78 -1.72 38.50
CA LEU A 185 5.63 -3.16 38.24
C LEU A 185 5.25 -3.88 39.54
N ASP A 186 4.56 -5.02 39.40
CA ASP A 186 4.06 -5.75 40.56
C ASP A 186 5.23 -6.18 41.47
N LYS A 187 5.10 -5.87 42.78
CA LYS A 187 6.10 -6.10 43.83
C LYS A 187 5.80 -7.38 44.63
N GLY A 188 5.24 -8.39 43.98
CA GLY A 188 5.06 -9.71 44.57
C GLY A 188 6.39 -10.41 44.87
N TRP A 189 6.34 -11.72 45.17
CA TRP A 189 7.53 -12.54 45.47
C TRP A 189 8.59 -12.57 44.34
N VAL A 190 8.19 -12.20 43.12
CA VAL A 190 9.05 -11.96 41.96
C VAL A 190 8.82 -10.52 41.50
N THR A 191 9.84 -9.67 41.60
CA THR A 191 9.79 -8.26 41.18
C THR A 191 9.84 -8.14 39.66
N GLY A 192 9.09 -7.20 39.07
CA GLY A 192 9.21 -6.88 37.64
C GLY A 192 8.21 -7.59 36.72
N GLN A 193 7.06 -8.01 37.25
CA GLN A 193 6.02 -8.65 36.44
C GLN A 193 5.00 -7.65 35.90
N ILE A 194 4.52 -7.90 34.69
CA ILE A 194 3.41 -7.20 34.04
C ILE A 194 2.27 -8.18 33.75
N ILE A 195 1.04 -7.65 33.82
CA ILE A 195 -0.15 -8.38 33.40
C ILE A 195 -0.45 -8.01 31.96
N VAL A 196 -0.50 -9.01 31.07
CA VAL A 196 -0.86 -8.84 29.66
C VAL A 196 -2.10 -9.66 29.34
N VAL A 197 -2.95 -9.16 28.44
CA VAL A 197 -4.12 -9.89 27.94
C VAL A 197 -3.88 -10.24 26.48
N ILE A 198 -3.82 -11.54 26.19
CA ILE A 198 -3.69 -12.08 24.84
C ILE A 198 -5.07 -12.42 24.31
N TRP A 199 -5.39 -11.93 23.12
CA TRP A 199 -6.63 -12.24 22.41
C TRP A 199 -6.35 -13.20 21.26
N VAL A 200 -7.19 -14.23 21.13
CA VAL A 200 -7.16 -15.20 20.04
C VAL A 200 -8.52 -15.18 19.36
N ILE A 201 -8.51 -15.05 18.03
CA ILE A 201 -9.72 -15.15 17.21
C ILE A 201 -9.86 -16.60 16.75
N VAL A 202 -11.01 -17.20 17.03
CA VAL A 202 -11.30 -18.60 16.70
C VAL A 202 -12.24 -18.64 15.49
N SER A 203 -11.72 -19.17 14.38
CA SER A 203 -12.52 -19.46 13.18
C SER A 203 -13.46 -20.63 13.40
N PRO A 204 -14.63 -20.70 12.72
CA PRO A 204 -15.09 -19.79 11.66
C PRO A 204 -15.87 -18.56 12.17
N ASN A 205 -16.34 -18.55 13.42
CA ASN A 205 -17.27 -17.53 13.92
C ASN A 205 -16.60 -16.20 14.32
N ASN A 206 -15.27 -16.13 14.25
CA ASN A 206 -14.47 -15.01 14.75
C ASN A 206 -14.68 -14.74 16.26
N ASP A 207 -14.97 -15.79 17.03
CA ASP A 207 -15.12 -15.69 18.47
C ASP A 207 -13.80 -15.29 19.13
N LYS A 208 -13.87 -14.33 20.04
CA LYS A 208 -12.69 -13.77 20.72
C LYS A 208 -12.49 -14.43 22.07
N GLN A 209 -11.41 -15.19 22.22
CA GLN A 209 -10.97 -15.75 23.49
C GLN A 209 -9.86 -14.89 24.09
N LYS A 210 -9.91 -14.66 25.40
CA LYS A 210 -8.90 -13.88 26.13
C LYS A 210 -8.12 -14.74 27.13
N TYR A 211 -6.81 -14.51 27.19
CA TYR A 211 -5.91 -15.14 28.15
C TYR A 211 -5.11 -14.06 28.88
N THR A 212 -5.41 -13.86 30.16
CA THR A 212 -4.63 -12.96 31.03
C THR A 212 -3.38 -13.67 31.52
N LEU A 213 -2.19 -13.16 31.20
CA LEU A 213 -0.90 -13.72 31.59
C LEU A 213 -0.19 -12.77 32.54
N LYS A 214 0.54 -13.33 33.51
CA LYS A 214 1.48 -12.58 34.36
C LYS A 214 2.88 -13.01 33.95
N ILE A 215 3.63 -12.11 33.34
CA ILE A 215 4.95 -12.40 32.73
C ILE A 215 5.97 -11.38 33.21
N ASN A 216 7.25 -11.67 33.10
CA ASN A 216 8.28 -10.67 33.40
C ASN A 216 8.29 -9.60 32.29
N HIS A 217 8.61 -8.36 32.67
CA HIS A 217 8.63 -7.22 31.76
C HIS A 217 9.73 -7.34 30.67
N ASP A 218 10.76 -8.13 30.94
CA ASP A 218 11.93 -8.37 30.09
C ASP A 218 11.77 -9.56 29.14
N CYS A 219 10.66 -10.29 29.23
CA CYS A 219 10.36 -11.39 28.31
C CYS A 219 10.34 -10.93 26.85
N VAL A 220 10.69 -11.81 25.92
CA VAL A 220 10.56 -11.57 24.47
C VAL A 220 9.20 -12.06 23.95
N PRO A 221 8.70 -11.58 22.79
CA PRO A 221 7.39 -11.95 22.23
C PRO A 221 7.16 -13.46 22.15
N GLU A 222 8.20 -14.20 21.75
CA GLU A 222 8.19 -15.65 21.64
C GLU A 222 7.84 -16.35 22.96
N GLN A 223 8.37 -15.84 24.08
CA GLN A 223 8.11 -16.38 25.42
C GLN A 223 6.67 -16.07 25.85
N VAL A 224 6.14 -14.91 25.49
CA VAL A 224 4.73 -14.56 25.75
C VAL A 224 3.78 -15.46 24.98
N ILE A 225 4.11 -15.77 23.73
CA ILE A 225 3.36 -16.74 22.92
C ILE A 225 3.41 -18.13 23.57
N ALA A 226 4.58 -18.57 24.03
CA ALA A 226 4.72 -19.84 24.74
C ALA A 226 3.84 -19.90 26.00
N GLU A 227 3.80 -18.84 26.81
CA GLU A 227 2.91 -18.75 27.98
C GLU A 227 1.43 -18.74 27.61
N ALA A 228 1.05 -18.09 26.50
CA ALA A 228 -0.32 -18.12 25.99
C ALA A 228 -0.74 -19.54 25.58
N ILE A 229 0.14 -20.27 24.86
CA ILE A 229 -0.07 -21.66 24.47
C ILE A 229 -0.22 -22.53 25.71
N ARG A 230 0.71 -22.43 26.68
CA ARG A 230 0.63 -23.16 27.95
C ARG A 230 -0.68 -22.90 28.67
N LYS A 231 -1.15 -21.65 28.71
CA LYS A 231 -2.43 -21.33 29.35
C LYS A 231 -3.63 -21.91 28.61
N LYS A 232 -3.61 -21.91 27.27
CA LYS A 232 -4.67 -22.47 26.43
C LYS A 232 -4.75 -24.00 26.54
N THR A 233 -3.63 -24.69 26.65
CA THR A 233 -3.58 -26.16 26.67
C THR A 233 -3.76 -26.78 28.05
N ARG A 234 -3.86 -25.99 29.13
CA ARG A 234 -4.08 -26.49 30.49
C ARG A 234 -5.30 -27.41 30.63
N SER A 235 -6.37 -27.15 29.87
CA SER A 235 -7.59 -27.97 29.90
C SER A 235 -7.50 -29.24 29.04
N MET A 236 -6.40 -29.45 28.31
CA MET A 236 -6.24 -30.55 27.36
C MET A 236 -5.58 -31.81 27.97
N LEU A 237 -5.33 -31.83 29.29
CA LEU A 237 -4.78 -32.98 30.03
C LEU A 237 -3.49 -33.56 29.42
N LEU A 238 -2.65 -32.70 28.83
CA LEU A 238 -1.38 -33.11 28.23
C LEU A 238 -0.34 -33.47 29.30
N SER A 239 0.50 -34.47 29.03
CA SER A 239 1.70 -34.74 29.82
C SER A 239 2.70 -33.57 29.72
N PRO A 240 3.64 -33.43 30.66
CA PRO A 240 4.69 -32.41 30.59
C PRO A 240 5.50 -32.46 29.28
N GLU A 241 5.78 -33.65 28.76
CA GLU A 241 6.51 -33.86 27.51
C GLU A 241 5.66 -33.43 26.31
N GLN A 242 4.38 -33.81 26.28
CA GLN A 242 3.44 -33.42 25.22
C GLN A 242 3.23 -31.90 25.20
N LEU A 243 3.14 -31.26 26.37
CA LEU A 243 3.06 -29.81 26.48
C LEU A 243 4.31 -29.13 25.91
N LYS A 244 5.49 -29.65 26.24
CA LYS A 244 6.77 -29.12 25.73
C LYS A 244 6.84 -29.23 24.21
N MET A 245 6.47 -30.38 23.64
CA MET A 245 6.42 -30.56 22.18
C MET A 245 5.39 -29.61 21.54
N CYS A 246 4.21 -29.46 22.13
CA CYS A 246 3.18 -28.55 21.64
C CYS A 246 3.68 -27.09 21.62
N VAL A 247 4.31 -26.62 22.69
CA VAL A 247 4.89 -25.27 22.69
C VAL A 247 5.93 -25.11 21.59
N GLN A 248 6.87 -26.04 21.46
CA GLN A 248 7.92 -25.97 20.42
C GLN A 248 7.35 -25.98 19.00
N GLU A 249 6.30 -26.75 18.75
CA GLU A 249 5.69 -26.87 17.43
C GLU A 249 4.93 -25.59 17.03
N TYR A 250 4.25 -24.95 17.98
CA TYR A 250 3.33 -23.85 17.71
C TYR A 250 3.91 -22.47 17.98
N GLN A 251 4.95 -22.34 18.81
CA GLN A 251 5.51 -21.06 19.22
C GLN A 251 5.97 -20.20 18.02
N GLY A 252 6.61 -20.81 17.01
CA GLY A 252 7.04 -20.12 15.80
C GLY A 252 5.94 -19.90 14.74
N LYS A 253 4.73 -20.42 14.96
CA LYS A 253 3.60 -20.31 14.01
C LYS A 253 2.71 -19.09 14.29
N TYR A 254 2.98 -18.36 15.38
CA TYR A 254 2.20 -17.19 15.79
C TYR A 254 3.09 -15.96 15.94
N ILE A 255 2.47 -14.79 15.83
CA ILE A 255 3.07 -13.49 16.11
C ILE A 255 2.13 -12.68 17.01
N LEU A 256 2.64 -11.66 17.68
CA LEU A 256 1.82 -10.76 18.50
C LEU A 256 1.52 -9.47 17.73
N LYS A 257 0.25 -9.09 17.71
CA LYS A 257 -0.26 -7.80 17.20
C LYS A 257 -0.85 -6.99 18.35
N VAL A 258 -0.64 -5.68 18.35
CA VAL A 258 -1.32 -4.78 19.27
C VAL A 258 -2.80 -4.67 18.88
N CYS A 259 -3.70 -4.82 19.84
CA CYS A 259 -5.13 -4.70 19.57
C CYS A 259 -5.48 -3.25 19.20
N GLY A 260 -6.14 -3.05 18.06
CA GLY A 260 -6.65 -1.75 17.62
C GLY A 260 -5.74 -0.95 16.68
N CYS A 261 -4.51 -1.39 16.43
CA CYS A 261 -3.59 -0.75 15.47
C CYS A 261 -2.71 -1.77 14.75
N ASP A 262 -2.12 -1.38 13.62
CA ASP A 262 -1.23 -2.23 12.81
C ASP A 262 0.22 -2.19 13.30
N GLU A 263 0.38 -2.47 14.60
CA GLU A 263 1.68 -2.66 15.24
C GLU A 263 1.90 -4.13 15.62
N TYR A 264 3.10 -4.63 15.34
CA TYR A 264 3.47 -6.03 15.49
C TYR A 264 4.78 -6.16 16.27
N LEU A 265 4.88 -7.20 17.09
CA LEU A 265 6.08 -7.51 17.87
C LEU A 265 6.85 -8.62 17.15
N LEU A 266 7.58 -8.23 16.09
CA LEU A 266 8.24 -9.16 15.16
C LEU A 266 9.68 -9.51 15.56
N GLU A 267 10.27 -8.76 16.50
CA GLU A 267 11.67 -8.92 16.90
C GLU A 267 11.85 -9.29 18.37
N LYS A 268 13.06 -9.79 18.68
CA LYS A 268 13.44 -10.29 20.01
C LYS A 268 13.79 -9.17 21.00
N TYR A 269 12.96 -8.15 21.07
CA TYR A 269 13.05 -7.10 22.09
C TYR A 269 12.24 -7.47 23.34
N PRO A 270 12.68 -7.07 24.55
CA PRO A 270 11.88 -7.11 25.75
C PRO A 270 10.49 -6.48 25.56
N ILE A 271 9.43 -7.10 26.10
CA ILE A 271 8.06 -6.57 26.01
C ILE A 271 8.00 -5.12 26.51
N SER A 272 8.69 -4.81 27.60
CA SER A 272 8.75 -3.47 28.17
C SER A 272 9.51 -2.43 27.33
N GLN A 273 10.22 -2.83 26.29
CA GLN A 273 10.89 -1.92 25.35
C GLN A 273 9.96 -1.47 24.21
N TYR A 274 8.91 -2.22 23.91
CA TYR A 274 7.90 -1.79 22.94
C TYR A 274 7.13 -0.57 23.48
N LYS A 275 7.04 0.52 22.70
CA LYS A 275 6.49 1.81 23.17
C LYS A 275 5.07 1.67 23.72
N VAL A 276 4.20 0.91 23.05
CA VAL A 276 2.84 0.64 23.53
C VAL A 276 2.82 0.05 24.93
N LYS A 277 3.77 -0.83 25.25
CA LYS A 277 3.86 -1.48 26.56
C LYS A 277 4.49 -0.58 27.61
N ARG A 278 5.50 0.21 27.22
CA ARG A 278 6.07 1.22 28.12
C ARG A 278 5.03 2.28 28.50
N SER A 279 4.26 2.79 27.53
CA SER A 279 3.14 3.70 27.77
C SER A 279 2.06 3.09 28.65
N ALA A 280 1.67 1.83 28.42
CA ALA A 280 0.70 1.14 29.26
C ALA A 280 1.18 0.89 30.70
N THR A 281 2.50 0.86 30.95
CA THR A 281 3.08 0.76 32.30
C THR A 281 3.21 2.13 32.97
N MET A 282 3.23 3.21 32.18
CA MET A 282 3.26 4.58 32.68
C MET A 282 1.87 5.09 33.09
N ALA A 283 0.81 4.66 32.41
CA ALA A 283 -0.59 4.94 32.75
C ALA A 283 -1.00 4.28 34.08
#